data_AF-A0A8I3AFC5-F1
#
_entry.id   AF-A0A8I3AFC5-F1
#
_cell.length_a   1.000
_cell.length_b   1.000
_cell.length_c   1.000
_cell.angle_alpha   90.00
_cell.angle_beta   90.00
_cell.angle_gamma   90.00
#
_symmetry.space_group_name_H-M   'P 1'
#
loop_
_entity.id
_entity.type
_entity.pdbx_description
1 polymer ?
#
loop_
_entity_poly.entity_id
_entity_poly.type
_entity_poly.pdbx_seq_one_letter_code
_entity_poly.pdbx_strand_id
1 'polypeptide(L)'
;MSLLVFQRGSSHSRRVLKRCLATHVTTAEKDCFSIIPPYAKLLQKLDRVRELLNNRPLTLAEKILYSHLVDPDKALSRGGKIRGETYLQLNPQRVAMQDASAQLSPFFLSL
;
A
#
# COMPACT_ATOMS: atom_id res chain seq x y z
N MET A 1 2.77 -63.51 -14.87
CA MET A 1 1.73 -64.39 -14.31
C MET A 1 1.86 -64.41 -12.81
N SER A 2 0.70 -64.47 -12.13
CA SER A 2 0.48 -64.73 -10.70
C SER A 2 0.49 -63.52 -9.74
N LEU A 3 -0.75 -63.12 -9.44
CA LEU A 3 -1.23 -62.44 -8.24
C LEU A 3 -0.95 -63.25 -6.95
N LEU A 4 -0.86 -62.57 -5.80
CA LEU A 4 -1.65 -62.83 -4.57
C LEU A 4 -1.33 -61.72 -3.52
N VAL A 5 -2.24 -60.79 -3.24
CA VAL A 5 -3.28 -60.81 -2.18
C VAL A 5 -2.74 -60.62 -0.74
N PHE A 6 -2.96 -59.41 -0.24
CA PHE A 6 -3.60 -59.03 1.05
C PHE A 6 -3.27 -59.83 2.33
N GLN A 7 -2.81 -59.12 3.38
CA GLN A 7 -3.33 -59.31 4.74
C GLN A 7 -3.17 -58.04 5.60
N ARG A 8 -4.27 -57.69 6.27
CA ARG A 8 -4.44 -56.58 7.20
C ARG A 8 -3.79 -56.90 8.55
N GLY A 9 -3.31 -55.85 9.21
CA GLY A 9 -3.64 -55.62 10.63
C GLY A 9 -2.47 -55.58 11.59
N SER A 10 -2.15 -54.37 12.06
CA SER A 10 -1.78 -54.16 13.47
C SER A 10 -1.95 -52.68 13.81
N SER A 11 -2.99 -52.42 14.58
CA SER A 11 -3.32 -51.12 15.16
C SER A 11 -2.13 -50.61 15.98
N HIS A 12 -1.51 -49.51 15.55
CA HIS A 12 -0.61 -48.74 16.40
C HIS A 12 -1.12 -47.30 16.42
N SER A 13 -1.61 -46.94 17.60
CA SER A 13 -2.10 -45.64 18.00
C SER A 13 -1.26 -44.51 17.39
N ARG A 14 -1.81 -43.80 16.41
CA ARG A 14 -1.24 -42.55 15.90
C ARG A 14 -1.24 -41.56 17.07
N ARG A 15 -0.10 -41.41 17.76
CA ARG A 15 0.12 -40.21 18.57
C ARG A 15 0.08 -39.05 17.59
N VAL A 16 -1.04 -38.33 17.58
CA VAL A 16 -1.12 -37.03 16.92
C VAL A 16 -0.06 -36.17 17.59
N LEU A 17 1.06 -35.94 16.91
CA LEU A 17 1.98 -34.87 17.23
C LEU A 17 1.15 -33.59 17.18
N LYS A 18 0.67 -33.15 18.35
CA LYS A 18 0.12 -31.81 18.51
C LYS A 18 1.23 -30.87 18.09
N ARG A 19 1.07 -30.26 16.92
CA ARG A 19 1.93 -29.18 16.45
C ARG A 19 1.81 -28.07 17.50
N CYS A 20 2.84 -27.90 18.32
CA CYS A 20 2.87 -26.84 19.32
C CYS A 20 2.81 -25.49 18.60
N LEU A 21 1.96 -24.61 19.13
CA LEU A 21 1.72 -23.27 18.58
C LEU A 21 3.02 -22.44 18.59
N ALA A 22 3.15 -21.60 17.57
CA ALA A 22 4.31 -20.78 17.27
C ALA A 22 4.92 -20.12 18.52
N THR A 23 6.24 -20.24 18.70
CA THR A 23 7.00 -19.46 19.67
C THR A 23 6.74 -17.97 19.43
N HIS A 24 6.39 -17.22 20.48
CA HIS A 24 6.28 -15.77 20.42
C HIS A 24 7.66 -15.21 20.02
N VAL A 25 7.74 -14.63 18.83
CA VAL A 25 8.90 -13.82 18.45
C VAL A 25 8.72 -12.50 19.17
N THR A 26 9.67 -12.12 20.01
CA THR A 26 9.79 -10.74 20.48
C THR A 26 10.08 -9.87 19.26
N THR A 27 9.05 -9.23 18.71
CA THR A 27 9.24 -8.24 17.66
C THR A 27 9.99 -7.08 18.29
N ALA A 28 11.27 -6.92 17.97
CA ALA A 28 11.99 -5.69 18.27
C ALA A 28 11.19 -4.54 17.64
N GLU A 29 10.70 -3.63 18.48
CA GLU A 29 10.02 -2.42 18.02
C GLU A 29 11.04 -1.62 17.20
N LYS A 30 10.82 -1.53 15.89
CA LYS A 30 11.67 -0.74 15.00
C LYS A 30 11.06 0.64 14.89
N ASP A 31 11.84 1.66 15.22
CA ASP A 31 11.45 3.06 15.04
C ASP A 31 11.40 3.39 13.54
N CYS A 32 10.24 3.18 12.93
CA CYS A 32 10.00 3.44 11.51
C CYS A 32 9.59 4.89 11.22
N PHE A 33 9.70 5.81 12.18
CA PHE A 33 9.23 7.20 12.06
C PHE A 33 9.80 7.94 10.83
N SER A 34 11.03 7.61 10.41
CA SER A 34 11.67 8.21 9.23
C SER A 34 11.08 7.72 7.90
N ILE A 35 10.39 6.58 7.89
CA ILE A 35 9.84 5.93 6.68
C ILE A 35 8.31 6.10 6.63
N ILE A 36 7.67 6.27 7.79
CA ILE A 36 6.22 6.40 7.90
C ILE A 36 5.77 7.78 7.38
N PRO A 37 4.82 7.83 6.43
CA PRO A 37 4.27 9.09 6.00
C PRO A 37 3.47 9.78 7.11
N PRO A 38 3.50 11.12 7.19
CA PRO A 38 2.81 11.86 8.24
C PRO A 38 1.28 11.83 8.04
N TYR A 39 0.64 10.76 8.53
CA TYR A 39 -0.80 10.53 8.36
C TYR A 39 -1.66 11.66 8.92
N ALA A 40 -1.26 12.28 10.04
CA ALA A 40 -1.99 13.41 10.62
C ALA A 40 -2.14 14.59 9.63
N LYS A 41 -1.07 14.92 8.91
CA LYS A 41 -1.09 15.98 7.89
C LYS A 41 -1.95 15.58 6.67
N LEU A 42 -1.88 14.31 6.27
CA LEU A 42 -2.67 13.79 5.15
C LEU A 42 -4.18 13.83 5.46
N LEU A 43 -4.57 13.51 6.71
CA LEU A 43 -5.96 13.57 7.16
C LEU A 43 -6.49 15.01 7.17
N GLN A 44 -5.74 15.96 7.71
CA GLN A 44 -6.12 17.38 7.69
C GLN A 44 -6.35 17.90 6.27
N LYS A 45 -5.48 17.53 5.32
CA LYS A 45 -5.66 17.87 3.90
C LYS A 45 -6.94 17.24 3.32
N LEU A 46 -7.22 15.98 3.67
CA LEU A 46 -8.41 15.27 3.20
C LEU A 46 -9.69 15.93 3.71
N ASP A 47 -9.73 16.34 4.98
CA ASP A 47 -10.88 17.03 5.56
C ASP A 47 -11.14 18.36 4.85
N ARG A 48 -10.09 19.14 4.59
CA ARG A 48 -10.21 20.37 3.81
C ARG A 48 -10.74 20.12 2.39
N VAL A 49 -10.27 19.06 1.74
CA VAL A 49 -10.73 18.67 0.40
C VAL A 49 -12.20 18.25 0.40
N ARG A 50 -12.68 17.60 1.47
CA ARG A 50 -14.09 17.21 1.63
C ARG A 50 -15.01 18.40 1.72
N GLU A 51 -14.60 19.44 2.45
CA GLU A 51 -15.33 20.71 2.52
C GLU A 51 -15.46 21.34 1.13
N LEU A 52 -14.36 21.39 0.37
CA LEU A 52 -14.33 21.97 -0.98
C LEU A 52 -15.17 21.19 -2.00
N LEU A 53 -15.35 19.88 -1.80
CA LEU A 53 -16.10 18.98 -2.69
C LEU A 53 -17.54 18.70 -2.21
N ASN A 54 -18.08 19.54 -1.32
CA ASN A 54 -19.45 19.43 -0.79
C ASN A 54 -19.78 18.02 -0.25
N ASN A 55 -18.86 17.40 0.49
CA ASN A 55 -19.04 16.08 1.13
C ASN A 55 -19.46 14.93 0.18
N ARG A 56 -19.11 15.01 -1.10
CA ARG A 56 -19.29 13.89 -2.03
C ARG A 56 -18.51 12.65 -1.56
N PRO A 57 -19.03 11.42 -1.74
CA PRO A 57 -18.26 10.21 -1.51
C PRO A 57 -17.06 10.12 -2.45
N LEU A 58 -15.85 9.99 -1.88
CA LEU A 58 -14.59 9.86 -2.59
C LEU A 58 -14.11 8.41 -2.59
N THR A 59 -13.57 7.97 -3.72
CA THR A 59 -12.90 6.67 -3.85
C THR A 59 -11.57 6.65 -3.10
N LEU A 60 -11.03 5.46 -2.80
CA LEU A 60 -9.74 5.34 -2.12
C LEU A 60 -8.60 6.01 -2.92
N ALA A 61 -8.61 5.84 -4.25
CA ALA A 61 -7.64 6.46 -5.14
C ALA A 61 -7.69 8.00 -5.03
N GLU A 62 -8.88 8.59 -5.01
CA GLU A 62 -9.06 10.04 -4.85
C GLU A 62 -8.58 10.54 -3.49
N LYS A 63 -8.85 9.80 -2.41
CA LYS A 63 -8.37 10.17 -1.08
C LYS A 63 -6.84 10.23 -1.04
N ILE A 64 -6.17 9.21 -1.61
CA ILE A 64 -4.70 9.18 -1.69
C ILE A 64 -4.19 10.30 -2.59
N LEU A 65 -4.83 10.55 -3.73
CA LEU A 65 -4.43 11.59 -4.67
C LEU A 65 -4.54 12.98 -4.04
N TYR A 66 -5.69 13.29 -3.44
CA TYR A 66 -5.95 14.60 -2.86
C TYR A 66 -5.16 14.87 -1.59
N SER A 67 -4.83 13.84 -0.80
CA SER A 67 -3.96 14.02 0.36
C SER A 67 -2.52 14.41 -0.04
N HIS A 68 -2.08 14.10 -1.26
CA HIS A 68 -0.74 14.40 -1.78
C HIS A 68 -0.69 15.64 -2.68
N LEU A 69 -1.76 16.43 -2.76
CA LEU A 69 -1.74 17.72 -3.45
C LEU A 69 -0.82 18.72 -2.75
N VAL A 70 -0.16 19.57 -3.54
CA VAL A 70 0.58 20.75 -3.03
C VAL A 70 -0.40 21.71 -2.37
N ASP A 71 -1.34 22.24 -3.16
CA ASP A 71 -2.36 23.20 -2.73
C ASP A 71 -3.77 22.70 -3.08
N PRO A 72 -4.58 22.31 -2.07
CA PRO A 72 -5.92 21.78 -2.31
C PRO A 72 -6.89 22.85 -2.84
N ASP A 73 -6.82 24.09 -2.33
CA ASP A 73 -7.75 25.17 -2.75
C ASP A 73 -7.53 25.55 -4.22
N LYS A 74 -6.27 25.66 -4.68
CA LYS A 74 -5.94 25.98 -6.08
C LYS A 74 -6.32 24.86 -7.04
N ALA A 75 -6.05 23.61 -6.67
CA ALA A 75 -6.36 22.45 -7.50
C ALA A 75 -7.88 22.20 -7.64
N LEU A 76 -8.66 22.53 -6.60
CA LEU A 76 -10.09 22.25 -6.53
C LEU A 76 -10.98 23.46 -6.83
N SER A 77 -10.39 24.63 -7.13
CA SER A 77 -11.11 25.87 -7.49
C SER A 77 -12.10 25.71 -8.66
N ARG A 78 -11.98 24.65 -9.48
CA ARG A 78 -12.86 24.37 -10.63
C ARG A 78 -14.11 23.53 -10.33
N GLY A 79 -14.54 23.46 -9.06
CA GLY A 79 -15.88 22.98 -8.72
C GLY A 79 -16.13 21.48 -8.98
N GLY A 80 -15.12 20.64 -8.77
CA GLY A 80 -15.30 19.17 -8.73
C GLY A 80 -15.28 18.42 -10.07
N LYS A 81 -15.10 19.12 -11.20
CA LYS A 81 -14.88 18.49 -12.53
C LYS A 81 -13.39 18.29 -12.83
N ILE A 82 -12.74 17.55 -11.95
CA ILE A 82 -11.28 17.32 -11.92
C ILE A 82 -10.86 15.97 -12.53
N ARG A 83 -11.82 15.04 -12.71
CA ARG A 83 -11.52 13.71 -13.27
C ARG A 83 -11.28 13.81 -14.78
N GLY A 84 -10.06 13.56 -15.22
CA GLY A 84 -9.70 13.44 -16.65
C GLY A 84 -9.53 14.77 -17.40
N GLU A 85 -9.84 15.91 -16.78
CA GLU A 85 -9.79 17.23 -17.43
C GLU A 85 -8.65 18.11 -16.91
N THR A 86 -8.12 17.82 -15.71
CA THR A 86 -7.16 18.69 -15.02
C THR A 86 -5.87 17.98 -14.66
N TYR A 87 -4.74 18.64 -14.92
CA TYR A 87 -3.44 18.25 -14.39
C TYR A 87 -3.31 18.69 -12.93
N LEU A 88 -2.91 17.75 -12.08
CA LEU A 88 -2.75 17.97 -10.65
C LEU A 88 -1.26 18.03 -10.28
N GLN A 89 -0.89 19.03 -9.50
CA GLN A 89 0.44 19.13 -8.91
C GLN A 89 0.49 18.27 -7.64
N LEU A 90 1.20 17.14 -7.73
CA LEU A 90 1.30 16.14 -6.68
C LEU A 90 2.73 16.09 -6.13
N ASN A 91 2.85 15.80 -4.84
CA ASN A 91 4.13 15.54 -4.19
C ASN A 91 4.27 14.03 -3.89
N PRO A 92 4.87 13.25 -4.79
CA PRO A 92 5.14 11.84 -4.53
C PRO A 92 6.16 11.70 -3.39
N GLN A 93 5.93 10.74 -2.50
CA GLN A 93 6.81 10.53 -1.34
C GLN A 93 8.03 9.66 -1.65
N ARG A 94 7.93 8.79 -2.65
CA ARG A 94 8.99 7.86 -3.04
C ARG A 94 8.99 7.70 -4.55
N VAL A 95 10.18 7.57 -5.12
CA VAL A 95 10.40 7.27 -6.53
C VAL A 95 11.24 6.00 -6.58
N ALA A 96 10.77 5.02 -7.36
CA ALA A 96 11.54 3.82 -7.67
C ALA A 96 11.90 3.86 -9.15
N MET A 97 13.15 3.57 -9.47
CA MET A 97 13.68 3.60 -10.82
C MET A 97 14.32 2.25 -11.14
N GLN A 98 14.00 1.70 -12.30
CA GLN A 98 14.60 0.45 -12.78
C GLN A 98 15.91 0.74 -13.53
N ASP A 99 16.86 -0.18 -13.48
CA ASP A 99 18.24 0.01 -13.98
C ASP A 99 18.32 0.48 -15.44
N ALA A 100 17.36 0.07 -16.30
CA ALA A 100 17.30 0.50 -17.70
C ALA A 100 16.90 1.98 -17.87
N SER A 101 16.04 2.50 -16.99
CA SER A 101 15.61 3.90 -17.00
C SER A 101 16.52 4.79 -16.14
N ALA A 102 17.23 4.17 -15.18
CA ALA A 102 18.10 4.86 -14.24
C ALA A 102 19.32 5.50 -14.89
N GLN A 103 19.83 4.93 -15.96
CA GLN A 103 21.04 5.40 -16.64
C GLN A 103 20.82 6.74 -17.36
N LEU A 104 19.61 7.01 -17.84
CA LEU A 104 19.26 8.26 -18.53
C LEU A 104 18.74 9.35 -17.58
N SER A 105 18.31 8.99 -16.37
CA SER A 105 17.72 9.93 -15.42
C SER A 105 18.69 11.02 -14.90
N PRO A 106 19.95 10.73 -14.50
CA PRO A 106 20.89 11.78 -14.13
C PRO A 106 21.20 12.71 -15.31
N PHE A 107 21.25 12.16 -16.54
CA PHE A 107 21.46 12.94 -17.76
C PHE A 107 20.26 13.86 -18.07
N PHE A 108 19.04 13.43 -17.74
CA PHE A 108 17.83 14.23 -17.93
C PHE A 108 17.63 15.31 -16.85
N LEU A 109 18.23 15.14 -15.67
CA LEU A 109 18.16 16.11 -14.56
C LEU A 109 19.24 17.21 -14.64
N SER A 110 20.17 17.15 -15.62
CA SER A 110 21.25 18.13 -15.80
C SER A 110 21.08 19.07 -17.01
N LEU A 111 19.92 19.05 -17.67
CA LEU A 111 19.52 19.95 -18.77
C LEU A 111 18.40 20.89 -18.31
#